data_AF-A0A0Q1G0V9-F1
#
_entry.id   AF-A0A0Q1G0V9-F1
#
_cell.length_a   1.000
_cell.length_b   1.000
_cell.length_c   1.000
_cell.angle_alpha   90.00
_cell.angle_beta   90.00
_cell.angle_gamma   90.00
#
_symmetry.space_group_name_H-M   'P 1'
#
loop_
_entity.id
_entity.type
_entity.pdbx_description
1 polymer ?
#
loop_
_entity_poly.entity_id
_entity_poly.type
_entity_poly.pdbx_seq_one_letter_code
_entity_poly.pdbx_strand_id
1 'polypeptide(L)' 'MEIGNKIKEIRKKANLTQVECAKRVGIGLRFLRELEQGKKSVKLDKLNQVLEFFGYHIEIKKNERK' A
#
# COMPACT_ATOMS: atom_id res chain seq x y z
N MET A 1 -13.29 -1.05 -4.85
CA MET A 1 -12.26 -1.65 -3.97
C MET A 1 -11.16 -0.61 -3.75
N GLU A 2 -11.01 -0.12 -2.53
CA GLU A 2 -9.98 0.88 -2.19
C GLU A 2 -8.58 0.25 -2.16
N ILE A 3 -7.57 1.00 -2.62
CA ILE A 3 -6.15 0.59 -2.71
C ILE A 3 -5.65 -0.03 -1.39
N GLY A 4 -6.05 0.53 -0.25
CA GLY A 4 -5.69 0.04 1.08
C GLY A 4 -6.08 -1.41 1.34
N ASN A 5 -7.27 -1.83 0.88
CA ASN A 5 -7.72 -3.21 1.03
C ASN A 5 -6.86 -4.18 0.20
N LYS A 6 -6.47 -3.78 -1.01
CA LYS A 6 -5.62 -4.61 -1.87
C LYS A 6 -4.23 -4.79 -1.29
N ILE A 7 -3.66 -3.74 -0.70
CA ILE A 7 -2.37 -3.82 0.02
C ILE A 7 -2.47 -4.75 1.23
N LYS A 8 -3.56 -4.66 2.00
CA LYS A 8 -3.82 -5.55 3.13
C LYS A 8 -3.89 -7.02 2.70
N GLU A 9 -4.52 -7.31 1.57
CA GLU A 9 -4.58 -8.66 1.00
C GLU A 9 -3.20 -9.15 0.57
N ILE A 10 -2.43 -8.34 -0.14
CA ILE A 10 -1.05 -8.68 -0.56
C ILE A 10 -0.19 -8.99 0.66
N ARG A 11 -0.24 -8.13 1.69
CA ARG A 11 0.50 -8.36 2.95
C ARG A 11 0.11 -9.68 3.62
N LYS A 12 -1.19 -9.98 3.68
CA LYS A 12 -1.68 -11.25 4.24
C LYS A 12 -1.22 -12.46 3.43
N LYS A 13 -1.22 -12.38 2.09
CA LYS A 13 -0.70 -13.44 1.22
C LYS A 13 0.81 -13.66 1.41
N ALA A 14 1.54 -12.60 1.74
CA ALA A 14 2.95 -12.68 2.10
C ALA A 14 3.20 -13.16 3.54
N ASN A 15 2.16 -13.51 4.32
CA ASN A 15 2.25 -13.91 5.72
C ASN A 15 2.99 -12.92 6.64
N LEU A 16 2.91 -11.62 6.34
CA LEU A 16 3.55 -10.57 7.14
C LEU A 16 2.54 -9.93 8.10
N THR A 17 2.97 -9.68 9.34
CA THR A 17 2.23 -8.79 10.25
C THR A 17 2.37 -7.33 9.81
N GLN A 18 1.52 -6.44 10.31
CA GLN A 18 1.68 -5.00 10.03
C GLN A 18 3.03 -4.47 10.54
N VAL A 19 3.50 -4.95 11.70
CA VAL A 19 4.78 -4.54 12.28
C VAL A 19 5.94 -5.00 11.41
N GLU A 20 5.93 -6.26 10.99
CA GLU A 20 6.98 -6.84 10.15
C GLU A 20 7.03 -6.17 8.78
N CYS A 21 5.87 -5.99 8.14
CA CYS A 21 5.77 -5.30 6.87
C CYS A 21 6.28 -3.86 6.96
N ALA A 22 5.88 -3.12 8.00
CA ALA A 22 6.33 -1.75 8.18
C ALA A 22 7.85 -1.65 8.36
N LYS A 23 8.45 -2.57 9.15
CA LYS A 23 9.89 -2.65 9.34
C LYS A 23 10.64 -3.00 8.05
N ARG A 24 10.18 -4.01 7.29
CA ARG A 24 10.84 -4.46 6.05
C ARG A 24 10.79 -3.42 4.93
N VAL A 25 9.66 -2.72 4.81
CA VAL A 25 9.48 -1.64 3.82
C VAL A 25 10.19 -0.36 4.26
N GLY A 26 10.50 -0.20 5.55
CA GLY A 26 11.10 1.03 6.09
C GLY A 26 10.10 2.18 6.26
N ILE A 27 8.84 1.85 6.57
CA ILE A 27 7.77 2.83 6.80
C ILE A 27 7.30 2.82 8.25
N GLY A 28 6.69 3.92 8.69
CA GLY A 28 6.06 3.99 10.00
C GLY A 28 4.85 3.04 10.09
N LEU A 29 4.75 2.28 11.18
CA LEU A 29 3.60 1.39 11.45
C LEU A 29 2.25 2.12 11.37
N ARG A 30 2.21 3.37 11.85
CA ARG A 30 1.02 4.23 11.77
C ARG A 30 0.59 4.45 10.32
N PHE A 31 1.54 4.68 9.42
CA PHE A 31 1.24 4.87 7.99
C PHE A 31 0.63 3.60 7.39
N LEU A 32 1.22 2.42 7.64
CA LEU A 32 0.68 1.16 7.13
C LEU A 32 -0.75 0.90 7.63
N ARG A 33 -1.02 1.19 8.91
CA ARG A 33 -2.37 1.05 9.49
C ARG A 33 -3.37 2.01 8.82
N GLU A 34 -3.01 3.29 8.68
CA GLU A 34 -3.86 4.29 8.02
C GLU A 34 -4.11 3.94 6.54
N LEU A 35 -3.09 3.43 5.84
CA LEU A 35 -3.18 2.97 4.47
C LEU A 35 -4.16 1.79 4.35
N GLU A 36 -4.05 0.78 5.20
CA GLU A 36 -4.94 -0.40 5.20
C GLU A 36 -6.36 -0.10 5.70
N GLN A 37 -6.55 0.96 6.49
CA GLN A 37 -7.86 1.40 6.98
C GLN A 37 -8.61 2.33 6.02
N GLY A 38 -8.03 2.65 4.85
CA GLY A 38 -8.71 3.44 3.82
C GLY A 38 -8.73 4.94 4.11
N LYS A 39 -7.63 5.50 4.65
CA LYS A 39 -7.51 6.96 4.82
C LYS A 39 -7.74 7.69 3.48
N LYS A 40 -8.51 8.79 3.52
CA LYS A 40 -8.88 9.61 2.34
C LYS A 40 -7.67 10.11 1.52
N SER A 41 -6.52 10.28 2.15
CA SER A 41 -5.29 10.67 1.47
C SER A 41 -4.08 9.96 2.08
N VAL A 42 -3.22 9.44 1.20
CA VAL A 42 -1.95 8.82 1.56
C VAL A 42 -0.84 9.46 0.75
N LYS A 43 0.34 9.54 1.34
CA LYS A 43 1.52 10.06 0.65
C LYS A 43 1.94 9.08 -0.45
N LEU A 44 2.04 9.55 -1.68
CA LEU A 44 2.33 8.73 -2.86
C LEU A 44 3.73 8.10 -2.78
N ASP A 45 4.73 8.82 -2.25
CA ASP A 45 6.09 8.30 -2.06
C ASP A 45 6.07 7.04 -1.18
N LYS A 46 5.33 7.08 -0.07
CA LYS A 46 5.22 5.95 0.86
C LYS A 46 4.40 4.81 0.29
N LEU A 47 3.37 5.12 -0.49
CA LEU A 47 2.61 4.12 -1.21
C LEU A 47 3.50 3.37 -2.21
N ASN A 48 4.33 4.10 -2.98
CA ASN A 48 5.26 3.51 -3.93
C ASN A 48 6.28 2.59 -3.24
N GLN A 49 6.83 2.98 -2.09
CA GLN A 49 7.72 2.12 -1.31
C GLN A 49 7.07 0.77 -0.94
N VAL A 50 5.80 0.81 -0.52
CA VAL A 50 5.05 -0.43 -0.19
C VAL A 50 4.81 -1.27 -1.44
N LEU A 51 4.42 -0.62 -2.55
CA LEU A 51 4.17 -1.33 -3.81
C LEU A 51 5.44 -1.98 -4.35
N GLU A 52 6.54 -1.23 -4.38
CA GLU A 52 7.84 -1.70 -4.86
C GLU A 52 8.33 -2.91 -4.06
N PHE A 53 8.20 -2.88 -2.73
CA PHE A 53 8.51 -4.01 -1.86
C PHE A 53 7.75 -5.29 -2.24
N PHE A 54 6.52 -5.16 -2.73
CA PHE A 54 5.70 -6.28 -3.18
C PHE A 54 5.79 -6.53 -4.70
N GLY A 55 6.66 -5.83 -5.43
CA GLY A 55 6.82 -5.98 -6.88
C GLY A 55 5.71 -5.33 -7.72
N TYR A 56 5.01 -4.34 -7.16
CA TYR A 56 3.96 -3.57 -7.83
C TYR A 56 4.42 -2.12 -8.09
N HIS A 57 3.74 -1.46 -9.01
CA HIS A 57 3.94 -0.04 -9.29
C HIS A 57 2.61 0.63 -9.63
N ILE A 58 2.58 1.96 -9.57
CA ILE A 58 1.45 2.78 -10.03
C ILE A 58 1.68 3.12 -11.50
N GLU A 59 0.64 2.96 -12.32
CA GLU A 59 0.64 3.34 -13.73
C GLU A 59 -0.42 4.41 -13.98
N ILE A 60 -0.09 5.37 -14.85
CA ILE A 60 -1.04 6.37 -15.33
C ILE A 60 -1.85 5.74 -16.48
N LYS A 61 -3.13 5.46 -16.23
CA LYS A 61 -4.07 5.03 -17.27
C LYS A 61 -4.99 6.17 -17.69
N LYS A 62 -5.29 6.23 -18.99
CA LYS A 62 -6.27 7.17 -19.53
C LYS A 62 -7.65 6.79 -18.97
N ASN A 63 -8.36 7.78 -18.43
CA ASN A 63 -9.78 7.59 -18.09
C ASN A 63 -10.57 7.50 -19.40
N GLU A 64 -11.10 6.32 -19.72
CA GLU A 64 -11.90 6.06 -20.93
C GLU A 64 -13.28 6.75 -20.93
N ARG A 65 -13.54 7.64 -19.97
CA ARG A 65 -14.76 8.45 -19.86
C ARG A 65 -14.60 9.89 -20.38
N LYS A 66 -13.63 10.14 -21.26
CA LYS A 66 -13.56 11.33 -22.10
C LYS A 66 -13.27 10.94 -23.54
#